data_AF-A0A444HLM2-F1
#
_entry.id   AF-A0A444HLM2-F1
#
_cell.length_a   1.000
_cell.length_b   1.000
_cell.length_c   1.000
_cell.angle_alpha   90.00
_cell.angle_beta   90.00
_cell.angle_gamma   90.00
#
_symmetry.space_group_name_H-M   'P 1'
#
loop_
_entity.id
_entity.type
_entity.pdbx_description
1 polymer ?
#
loop_
_entity_poly.entity_id
_entity_poly.type
_entity_poly.pdbx_seq_one_letter_code
_entity_poly.pdbx_strand_id
1 'polypeptide(L)'
;MQDQGNVDLQDQPRRHYRAFAIAVGCLMFLLGVTALAGWLLQVEIVISLVPGFPSMAFNTALCFVLSGMGLAASTLAARRFRATATITAGLAAAIAAARLVEIVTIGRTFHNVDVLITRFLVPPDFIAKIGGGMGPNTALVFLIANLSVLLSLHAEKKSQVVQELTSYVVITLGMIALAGYVTDAEQGYRWGPYAAMALHTAIGIVIFGSGLLARSWWMQPANRAQIPLWIPAAVCFTGLLVDLYTPLGVANGILYVPLVLTALWFGNRNAPLFFAFACTVLLMLGFFAVRHNEAAFWQEIANRTITAATLWLIALLVYYFMRNTHYLEGERVRFGALVRGTPDAVVVIDERGT
;
A
#
# COMPACT_ATOMS: atom_id res chain seq x y z
N MET A 1 34.18 24.70 -3.92
CA MET A 1 33.08 24.93 -4.87
C MET A 1 32.46 23.66 -5.45
N GLN A 2 32.95 22.45 -5.16
CA GLN A 2 32.40 21.18 -5.70
C GLN A 2 31.28 20.53 -4.85
N ASP A 3 30.91 21.11 -3.71
CA ASP A 3 29.97 20.46 -2.77
C ASP A 3 28.51 20.94 -2.93
N GLN A 4 28.27 22.12 -3.52
CA GLN A 4 26.91 22.63 -3.73
C GLN A 4 26.13 21.87 -4.82
N GLY A 5 26.81 21.40 -5.87
CA GLY A 5 26.16 20.66 -6.96
C GLY A 5 25.65 19.27 -6.56
N ASN A 6 26.27 18.63 -5.55
CA ASN A 6 25.87 17.29 -5.10
C ASN A 6 24.70 17.34 -4.11
N VAL A 7 24.58 18.43 -3.34
CA VAL A 7 23.45 18.69 -2.45
C VAL A 7 22.17 18.96 -3.26
N ASP A 8 22.26 19.77 -4.32
CA ASP A 8 21.10 20.09 -5.19
C ASP A 8 20.55 18.86 -5.92
N LEU A 9 21.41 17.94 -6.39
CA LEU A 9 20.99 16.71 -7.07
C LEU A 9 20.30 15.71 -6.12
N GLN A 10 20.66 15.68 -4.84
CA GLN A 10 20.01 14.80 -3.85
C GLN A 10 18.67 15.34 -3.33
N ASP A 11 18.51 16.68 -3.29
CA ASP A 11 17.33 17.37 -2.77
C ASP A 11 16.17 17.49 -3.77
N GLN A 12 16.44 17.58 -5.08
CA GLN A 12 15.39 17.60 -6.11
C GLN A 12 14.39 16.43 -6.00
N PRO A 13 14.82 15.15 -5.97
CA PRO A 13 13.88 14.02 -5.82
C PRO A 13 13.13 14.03 -4.48
N ARG A 14 13.72 14.52 -3.38
CA ARG A 14 13.01 14.67 -2.09
C ARG A 14 11.82 15.62 -2.23
N ARG A 15 11.98 16.71 -2.97
CA ARG A 15 10.91 17.69 -3.20
C ARG A 15 9.75 17.11 -3.99
N HIS A 16 10.03 16.27 -5.00
CA HIS A 16 8.99 15.62 -5.82
C HIS A 16 8.16 14.62 -5.01
N TYR A 17 8.79 13.73 -4.23
CA TYR A 17 8.05 12.78 -3.39
C TYR A 17 7.22 13.46 -2.30
N ARG A 18 7.76 14.54 -1.71
CA ARG A 18 7.02 15.36 -0.75
C ARG A 18 5.82 16.03 -1.40
N ALA A 19 5.99 16.65 -2.56
CA ALA A 19 4.90 17.27 -3.30
C ALA A 19 3.83 16.25 -3.70
N PHE A 20 4.25 15.06 -4.15
CA PHE A 20 3.34 13.96 -4.49
C PHE A 20 2.54 13.48 -3.27
N ALA A 21 3.19 13.25 -2.11
CA ALA A 21 2.50 12.85 -0.89
C ALA A 21 1.49 13.92 -0.41
N ILE A 22 1.81 15.22 -0.55
CA ILE A 22 0.89 16.31 -0.26
C ILE A 22 -0.30 16.30 -1.24
N ALA A 23 -0.04 16.17 -2.54
CA ALA A 23 -1.09 16.11 -3.56
C ALA A 23 -2.04 14.94 -3.33
N VAL A 24 -1.50 13.76 -3.00
CA VAL A 24 -2.28 12.60 -2.58
C VAL A 24 -3.13 12.92 -1.36
N GLY A 25 -2.54 13.49 -0.29
CA GLY A 25 -3.28 13.87 0.92
C GLY A 25 -4.43 14.85 0.63
N CYS A 26 -4.20 15.84 -0.24
CA CYS A 26 -5.25 16.77 -0.69
C CYS A 26 -6.36 16.06 -1.48
N LEU A 27 -5.99 15.14 -2.38
CA LEU A 27 -6.97 14.38 -3.16
C LEU A 27 -7.83 13.47 -2.26
N MET A 28 -7.22 12.84 -1.25
CA MET A 28 -7.96 12.05 -0.25
C MET A 28 -8.94 12.91 0.55
N PHE A 29 -8.47 14.09 0.98
CA PHE A 29 -9.32 15.04 1.71
C PHE A 29 -10.51 15.47 0.86
N LEU A 30 -10.27 15.83 -0.40
CA LEU A 30 -11.34 16.21 -1.33
C LEU A 30 -12.32 15.07 -1.55
N LEU A 31 -11.84 13.85 -1.81
CA LEU A 31 -12.68 12.67 -1.98
C LEU A 31 -13.60 12.46 -0.75
N GLY A 32 -13.02 12.51 0.45
CA GLY A 32 -13.77 12.35 1.70
C GLY A 32 -14.80 13.47 1.90
N VAL A 33 -14.43 14.74 1.67
CA VAL A 33 -15.34 15.88 1.79
C VAL A 33 -16.48 15.78 0.78
N THR A 34 -16.19 15.40 -0.47
CA THR A 34 -17.24 15.22 -1.49
C THR A 34 -18.21 14.12 -1.11
N ALA A 35 -17.73 13.00 -0.57
CA ALA A 35 -18.59 11.91 -0.13
C ALA A 35 -19.43 12.30 1.09
N LEU A 36 -18.85 13.01 2.07
CA LEU A 36 -19.59 13.55 3.21
C LEU A 36 -20.67 14.54 2.76
N ALA A 37 -20.35 15.42 1.79
CA ALA A 37 -21.34 16.31 1.20
C ALA A 37 -22.44 15.52 0.47
N GLY A 38 -22.11 14.42 -0.21
CA GLY A 38 -23.08 13.51 -0.80
C GLY A 38 -24.07 12.95 0.22
N TRP A 39 -23.57 12.52 1.38
CA TRP A 39 -24.41 12.05 2.49
C TRP A 39 -25.31 13.14 3.07
N LEU A 40 -24.79 14.35 3.27
CA LEU A 40 -25.55 15.46 3.85
C LEU A 40 -26.59 16.06 2.90
N LEU A 41 -26.23 16.17 1.61
CA LEU A 41 -27.11 16.68 0.55
C LEU A 41 -28.03 15.60 -0.02
N GLN A 42 -27.92 14.36 0.45
CA GLN A 42 -28.72 13.20 0.02
C GLN A 42 -28.58 12.90 -1.48
N VAL A 43 -27.37 13.12 -2.01
CA VAL A 43 -27.04 12.91 -3.43
C VAL A 43 -26.44 11.53 -3.61
N GLU A 44 -27.27 10.58 -4.03
CA GLU A 44 -26.90 9.17 -4.20
C GLU A 44 -25.74 8.98 -5.19
N ILE A 45 -25.69 9.74 -6.29
CA ILE A 45 -24.67 9.58 -7.34
C ILE A 45 -23.24 9.90 -6.86
N VAL A 46 -23.11 10.69 -5.80
CA VAL A 46 -21.81 11.02 -5.19
C VAL A 46 -21.36 9.90 -4.24
N ILE A 47 -22.30 9.18 -3.65
CA ILE A 47 -22.04 8.11 -2.68
C ILE A 47 -21.93 6.74 -3.37
N SER A 48 -22.68 6.52 -4.45
CA SER A 48 -22.60 5.39 -5.35
C SER A 48 -22.35 5.91 -6.76
N LEU A 49 -21.07 5.90 -7.16
CA LEU A 49 -20.60 6.47 -8.43
C LEU A 49 -21.21 5.75 -9.65
N VAL A 50 -21.54 4.47 -9.50
CA VAL A 50 -22.12 3.62 -10.54
C VAL A 50 -23.40 3.00 -9.97
N PRO A 51 -24.56 3.17 -10.63
CA PRO A 51 -25.81 2.55 -10.18
C PRO A 51 -25.66 1.03 -10.02
N GLY A 52 -26.09 0.50 -8.88
CA GLY A 52 -25.96 -0.93 -8.55
C GLY A 52 -24.64 -1.32 -7.86
N PHE A 53 -23.63 -0.44 -7.83
CA PHE A 53 -22.41 -0.70 -7.04
C PHE A 53 -22.60 -0.32 -5.57
N PRO A 54 -21.81 -0.94 -4.67
CA PRO A 54 -21.81 -0.59 -3.25
C PRO A 54 -21.53 0.89 -3.01
N SER A 55 -22.33 1.47 -2.12
CA SER A 55 -22.21 2.85 -1.66
C SER A 55 -21.09 3.00 -0.63
N MET A 56 -20.41 4.16 -0.63
CA MET A 56 -19.39 4.46 0.37
C MET A 56 -20.00 4.82 1.72
N ALA A 57 -19.58 4.13 2.78
CA ALA A 57 -20.04 4.39 4.14
C ALA A 57 -19.59 5.76 4.67
N PHE A 58 -20.36 6.33 5.59
CA PHE A 58 -20.12 7.68 6.10
C PHE A 58 -18.79 7.76 6.87
N ASN A 59 -18.55 6.80 7.77
CA ASN A 59 -17.29 6.68 8.51
C ASN A 59 -16.08 6.44 7.60
N THR A 60 -16.27 5.82 6.44
CA THR A 60 -15.21 5.65 5.43
C THR A 60 -14.83 7.01 4.84
N ALA A 61 -15.82 7.84 4.49
CA ALA A 61 -15.58 9.20 4.02
C ALA A 61 -14.86 10.06 5.08
N LEU A 62 -15.25 9.93 6.35
CA LEU A 62 -14.57 10.59 7.46
C LEU A 62 -13.12 10.12 7.61
N CYS A 63 -12.86 8.81 7.52
CA CYS A 63 -11.50 8.26 7.51
C CYS A 63 -10.66 8.83 6.37
N PHE A 64 -11.21 9.00 5.16
CA PHE A 64 -10.49 9.64 4.05
C PHE A 64 -10.11 11.09 4.33
N VAL A 65 -11.02 11.88 4.91
CA VAL A 65 -10.74 13.26 5.33
C VAL A 65 -9.59 13.29 6.35
N LEU A 66 -9.72 12.49 7.42
CA LEU A 66 -8.74 12.43 8.50
C LEU A 66 -7.37 11.91 8.02
N SER A 67 -7.35 10.83 7.24
CA SER A 67 -6.13 10.27 6.67
C SER A 67 -5.45 11.20 5.66
N GLY A 68 -6.23 11.93 4.85
CA GLY A 68 -5.72 12.92 3.92
C GLY A 68 -5.03 14.09 4.63
N MET A 69 -5.68 14.64 5.67
CA MET A 69 -5.10 15.65 6.55
C MET A 69 -3.85 15.12 7.27
N GLY A 70 -3.93 13.90 7.79
CA GLY A 70 -2.82 13.26 8.50
C GLY A 70 -1.60 13.07 7.62
N LEU A 71 -1.79 12.56 6.41
CA LEU A 71 -0.71 12.37 5.44
C LEU A 71 -0.10 13.71 5.03
N ALA A 72 -0.90 14.70 4.62
CA ALA A 72 -0.39 16.01 4.22
C ALA A 72 0.37 16.69 5.37
N ALA A 73 -0.21 16.71 6.58
CA ALA A 73 0.42 17.31 7.76
C ALA A 73 1.71 16.60 8.18
N SER A 74 1.80 15.28 7.98
CA SER A 74 2.99 14.49 8.30
C SER A 74 4.21 14.78 7.41
N THR A 75 4.03 15.53 6.32
CA THR A 75 5.12 15.97 5.42
C THR A 75 5.61 17.39 5.71
N LEU A 76 5.02 18.08 6.70
CA LEU A 76 5.37 19.43 7.11
C LEU A 76 6.23 19.39 8.38
N ALA A 77 7.30 20.20 8.43
CA ALA A 77 8.30 20.13 9.50
C ALA A 77 7.85 20.72 10.86
N ALA A 78 6.86 21.62 10.87
CA ALA A 78 6.50 22.34 12.09
C ALA A 78 5.79 21.44 13.13
N ARG A 79 6.09 21.66 14.42
CA ARG A 79 5.52 20.90 15.56
C ARG A 79 4.00 20.85 15.56
N ARG A 80 3.33 21.94 15.16
CA ARG A 80 1.87 22.01 15.03
C ARG A 80 1.33 20.99 14.03
N PHE A 81 1.99 20.82 12.89
CA PHE A 81 1.54 19.89 11.85
C PHE A 81 1.81 18.44 12.24
N ARG A 82 2.88 18.17 13.00
CA ARG A 82 3.08 16.85 13.62
C ARG A 82 1.95 16.51 14.58
N ALA A 83 1.54 17.45 15.44
CA ALA A 83 0.40 17.23 16.34
C ALA A 83 -0.91 16.99 15.56
N THR A 84 -1.18 17.80 14.53
CA THR A 84 -2.33 17.58 13.63
C THR A 84 -2.30 16.20 12.98
N ALA A 85 -1.13 15.76 12.49
CA ALA A 85 -0.97 14.45 11.88
C ALA A 85 -1.23 13.32 12.89
N THR A 86 -0.72 13.42 14.11
CA THR A 86 -0.95 12.44 15.17
C THR A 86 -2.43 12.36 15.55
N ILE A 87 -3.10 13.51 15.73
CA ILE A 87 -4.52 13.54 16.12
C ILE A 87 -5.39 12.96 14.99
N THR A 88 -5.21 13.43 13.76
CA THR A 88 -6.06 13.00 12.63
C THR A 88 -5.83 11.53 12.25
N ALA A 89 -4.58 11.08 12.16
CA ALA A 89 -4.29 9.65 11.94
C ALA A 89 -4.74 8.79 13.12
N GLY A 90 -4.59 9.28 14.36
CA GLY A 90 -5.07 8.61 15.57
C GLY A 90 -6.58 8.40 15.57
N LEU A 91 -7.35 9.44 15.21
CA LEU A 91 -8.80 9.36 15.09
C LEU A 91 -9.24 8.41 13.98
N ALA A 92 -8.62 8.48 12.80
CA ALA A 92 -8.92 7.56 11.70
C ALA A 92 -8.63 6.09 12.09
N ALA A 93 -7.50 5.84 12.76
CA ALA A 93 -7.16 4.52 13.28
C ALA A 93 -8.16 4.06 14.36
N ALA A 94 -8.60 4.95 15.25
CA ALA A 94 -9.58 4.64 16.29
C ALA A 94 -10.95 4.28 15.70
N ILE A 95 -11.44 5.02 14.70
CA ILE A 95 -12.69 4.72 13.98
C ILE A 95 -12.60 3.34 13.29
N ALA A 96 -11.48 3.08 12.62
CA ALA A 96 -11.22 1.80 11.97
C ALA A 96 -11.15 0.63 12.97
N ALA A 97 -10.45 0.81 14.09
CA ALA A 97 -10.34 -0.18 15.15
C ALA A 97 -11.70 -0.45 15.82
N ALA A 98 -12.47 0.60 16.14
CA ALA A 98 -13.81 0.49 16.69
C ALA A 98 -14.71 -0.34 15.78
N ARG A 99 -14.61 -0.13 14.46
CA ARG A 99 -15.38 -0.93 13.49
C ARG A 99 -14.97 -2.40 13.49
N LEU A 100 -13.68 -2.72 13.55
CA LEU A 100 -13.23 -4.11 13.64
C LEU A 100 -13.67 -4.78 14.93
N VAL A 101 -13.58 -4.09 16.07
CA VAL A 101 -14.06 -4.59 17.37
C VAL A 101 -15.57 -4.84 17.32
N GLU A 102 -16.34 -3.92 16.74
CA GLU A 102 -17.78 -4.08 16.54
C GLU A 102 -18.11 -5.33 15.73
N ILE A 103 -17.42 -5.56 14.60
CA ILE A 103 -17.62 -6.73 13.75
C ILE A 103 -17.40 -8.04 14.53
N VAL A 104 -16.40 -8.05 15.43
CA VAL A 104 -16.06 -9.24 16.25
C VAL A 104 -17.04 -9.46 17.41
N THR A 105 -17.53 -8.38 18.03
CA THR A 105 -18.31 -8.43 19.28
C THR A 105 -19.83 -8.47 19.06
N ILE A 106 -20.35 -7.63 18.18
CA ILE A 106 -21.80 -7.42 17.98
C ILE A 106 -22.28 -8.20 16.73
N GLY A 107 -21.35 -8.56 15.86
CA GLY A 107 -21.62 -9.35 14.66
C GLY A 107 -21.72 -8.51 13.40
N ARG A 108 -22.18 -9.16 12.33
CA ARG A 108 -21.90 -8.71 10.95
C ARG A 108 -22.84 -7.62 10.43
N THR A 109 -24.05 -7.57 10.96
CA THR A 109 -25.19 -6.78 10.44
C THR A 109 -25.33 -5.41 11.07
N PHE A 110 -24.70 -5.19 12.23
CA PHE A 110 -24.82 -3.93 12.96
C PHE A 110 -23.68 -3.00 12.60
N HIS A 111 -24.03 -1.79 12.19
CA HIS A 111 -23.12 -0.70 11.84
C HIS A 111 -23.28 0.45 12.83
N ASN A 112 -23.30 0.18 14.12
CA ASN A 112 -23.55 1.17 15.17
C ASN A 112 -22.56 2.32 15.14
N VAL A 113 -21.29 2.11 14.76
CA VAL A 113 -20.34 3.23 14.60
C VAL A 113 -20.81 4.21 13.52
N ASP A 114 -21.34 3.69 12.41
CA ASP A 114 -21.81 4.50 11.29
C ASP A 114 -23.19 5.11 11.59
N VAL A 115 -24.10 4.31 12.17
CA VAL A 115 -25.46 4.71 12.57
C VAL A 115 -25.42 5.74 13.70
N LEU A 116 -24.52 5.63 14.67
CA LEU A 116 -24.40 6.61 15.76
C LEU A 116 -24.06 7.99 15.22
N ILE A 117 -23.20 8.07 14.20
CA ILE A 117 -22.81 9.33 13.58
C ILE A 117 -23.92 9.83 12.65
N THR A 118 -24.45 8.95 11.79
CA THR A 118 -25.43 9.35 10.75
C THR A 118 -26.82 9.63 11.32
N ARG A 119 -27.23 9.02 12.43
CA ARG A 119 -28.56 9.21 13.05
C ARG A 119 -28.87 10.66 13.41
N PHE A 120 -27.85 11.46 13.73
CA PHE A 120 -28.04 12.87 14.07
C PHE A 120 -27.97 13.80 12.86
N LEU A 121 -27.36 13.35 11.75
CA LEU A 121 -26.99 14.21 10.62
C LEU A 121 -27.81 13.92 9.35
N VAL A 122 -28.35 12.71 9.21
CA VAL A 122 -28.96 12.22 7.97
C VAL A 122 -30.35 11.63 8.27
N PRO A 123 -31.37 11.89 7.43
CA PRO A 123 -32.69 11.31 7.63
C PRO A 123 -32.68 9.77 7.59
N PRO A 124 -33.47 9.10 8.44
CA PRO A 124 -33.47 7.64 8.57
C PRO A 124 -33.90 6.93 7.27
N ASP A 125 -34.79 7.54 6.48
CA ASP A 125 -35.25 6.97 5.20
C ASP A 125 -34.10 6.83 4.20
N PHE A 126 -33.20 7.82 4.16
CA PHE A 126 -32.04 7.81 3.28
C PHE A 126 -30.99 6.79 3.73
N ILE A 127 -30.78 6.66 5.05
CA ILE A 127 -29.89 5.65 5.64
C ILE A 127 -30.40 4.24 5.30
N ALA A 128 -31.70 3.99 5.45
CA ALA A 128 -32.31 2.71 5.13
C ALA A 128 -32.24 2.37 3.63
N LYS A 129 -32.40 3.38 2.76
CA LYS A 129 -32.27 3.22 1.30
C LYS A 129 -30.85 2.87 0.87
N ILE A 130 -29.86 3.59 1.39
CA ILE A 130 -28.47 3.38 0.98
C ILE A 130 -27.91 2.08 1.54
N GLY A 131 -28.25 1.73 2.79
CA GLY A 131 -27.81 0.49 3.43
C GLY A 131 -26.29 0.38 3.45
N GLY A 132 -25.63 0.98 4.44
CA GLY A 132 -24.18 1.15 4.39
C GLY A 132 -23.49 1.02 5.73
N GLY A 133 -22.23 0.60 5.66
CA GLY A 133 -21.27 0.65 6.75
C GLY A 133 -19.91 0.14 6.28
N MET A 134 -18.84 0.57 6.95
CA MET A 134 -17.48 0.20 6.55
C MET A 134 -17.26 -1.32 6.67
N GLY A 135 -16.89 -1.96 5.56
CA GLY A 135 -16.48 -3.37 5.52
C GLY A 135 -15.18 -3.64 6.29
N PRO A 136 -14.94 -4.90 6.70
CA PRO A 136 -13.74 -5.28 7.45
C PRO A 136 -12.45 -5.04 6.66
N ASN A 137 -12.48 -5.25 5.34
CA ASN A 137 -11.35 -4.97 4.44
C ASN A 137 -10.96 -3.49 4.48
N THR A 138 -11.94 -2.60 4.36
CA THR A 138 -11.75 -1.15 4.37
C THR A 138 -11.26 -0.68 5.75
N ALA A 139 -11.87 -1.18 6.83
CA ALA A 139 -11.45 -0.89 8.19
C ALA A 139 -10.01 -1.33 8.46
N LEU A 140 -9.63 -2.55 8.05
CA LEU A 140 -8.28 -3.07 8.21
C LEU A 140 -7.26 -2.22 7.44
N VAL A 141 -7.57 -1.81 6.21
CA VAL A 141 -6.71 -0.93 5.41
C VAL A 141 -6.49 0.41 6.12
N PHE A 142 -7.56 1.08 6.56
CA PHE A 142 -7.42 2.36 7.27
C PHE A 142 -6.67 2.21 8.59
N LEU A 143 -6.90 1.14 9.35
CA LEU A 143 -6.19 0.90 10.60
C LEU A 143 -4.68 0.76 10.37
N ILE A 144 -4.28 -0.13 9.47
CA ILE A 144 -2.87 -0.41 9.18
C ILE A 144 -2.18 0.84 8.61
N ALA A 145 -2.83 1.51 7.66
CA ALA A 145 -2.30 2.71 7.02
C ALA A 145 -2.07 3.87 8.01
N ASN A 146 -3.05 4.18 8.86
CA ASN A 146 -2.92 5.27 9.83
C ASN A 146 -1.98 4.92 10.98
N LEU A 147 -1.95 3.66 11.42
CA LEU A 147 -0.96 3.20 12.42
C LEU A 147 0.47 3.34 11.88
N SER A 148 0.67 3.06 10.59
CA SER A 148 1.96 3.30 9.93
C SER A 148 2.35 4.79 9.94
N VAL A 149 1.41 5.71 9.71
CA VAL A 149 1.68 7.15 9.83
C VAL A 149 2.07 7.48 11.28
N LEU A 150 1.33 7.00 12.28
CA LEU A 150 1.63 7.25 13.69
C LEU A 150 3.02 6.75 14.10
N LEU A 151 3.39 5.53 13.72
CA LEU A 151 4.71 4.96 14.01
C LEU A 151 5.83 5.81 13.39
N SER A 152 5.59 6.35 12.19
CA SER A 152 6.60 7.13 11.47
C SER A 152 6.83 8.52 12.04
N LEU A 153 5.88 9.02 12.84
CA LEU A 153 6.04 10.28 13.56
C LEU A 153 6.91 10.13 14.82
N HIS A 154 7.10 8.89 15.31
CA HIS A 154 7.79 8.62 16.59
C HIS A 154 9.13 7.86 16.43
N ALA A 155 9.32 7.07 15.37
CA ALA A 155 10.51 6.19 15.24
C ALA A 155 11.14 6.23 13.83
N GLU A 156 11.97 7.23 13.54
CA GLU A 156 12.36 7.59 12.16
C GLU A 156 13.05 6.46 11.34
N LYS A 157 13.94 5.64 11.92
CA LYS A 157 14.66 4.60 11.16
C LYS A 157 13.88 3.30 10.96
N LYS A 158 13.35 2.71 12.03
CA LYS A 158 12.59 1.43 11.94
C LYS A 158 11.22 1.62 11.31
N SER A 159 10.61 2.80 11.48
CA SER A 159 9.27 3.05 10.94
C SER A 159 9.24 3.22 9.43
N GLN A 160 10.36 3.55 8.77
CA GLN A 160 10.36 3.66 7.31
C GLN A 160 10.07 2.30 6.67
N VAL A 161 10.77 1.25 7.10
CA VAL A 161 10.55 -0.12 6.59
C VAL A 161 9.11 -0.56 6.86
N VAL A 162 8.60 -0.31 8.08
CA VAL A 162 7.22 -0.63 8.44
C VAL A 162 6.22 0.13 7.55
N GLN A 163 6.50 1.40 7.24
CA GLN A 163 5.63 2.20 6.38
C GLN A 163 5.69 1.76 4.93
N GLU A 164 6.86 1.43 4.42
CA GLU A 164 7.03 0.88 3.07
C GLU A 164 6.24 -0.42 2.91
N LEU A 165 6.42 -1.36 3.84
CA LEU A 165 5.71 -2.65 3.85
C LEU A 165 4.19 -2.44 3.96
N THR A 166 3.76 -1.61 4.90
CA THR A 166 2.35 -1.24 5.06
C THR A 166 1.78 -0.65 3.77
N SER A 167 2.52 0.24 3.10
CA SER A 167 2.06 0.89 1.87
C SER A 167 1.80 -0.13 0.77
N TYR A 168 2.67 -1.14 0.62
CA TYR A 168 2.44 -2.22 -0.34
C TYR A 168 1.22 -3.07 0.02
N VAL A 169 0.97 -3.38 1.30
CA VAL A 169 -0.28 -4.07 1.73
C VAL A 169 -1.50 -3.26 1.30
N VAL A 170 -1.50 -1.95 1.61
CA VAL A 170 -2.61 -1.03 1.33
C VAL A 170 -2.89 -0.94 -0.17
N ILE A 171 -1.85 -0.77 -0.99
CA ILE A 171 -1.97 -0.77 -2.45
C ILE A 171 -2.54 -2.10 -2.93
N THR A 172 -1.99 -3.22 -2.45
CA THR A 172 -2.41 -4.55 -2.89
C THR A 172 -3.89 -4.80 -2.60
N LEU A 173 -4.34 -4.50 -1.37
CA LEU A 173 -5.75 -4.64 -0.99
C LEU A 173 -6.69 -3.75 -1.83
N GLY A 174 -6.27 -2.53 -2.17
CA GLY A 174 -7.01 -1.67 -3.09
C GLY A 174 -7.07 -2.22 -4.51
N MET A 175 -5.96 -2.73 -5.03
CA MET A 175 -5.87 -3.30 -6.38
C MET A 175 -6.71 -4.58 -6.52
N ILE A 176 -6.78 -5.41 -5.48
CA ILE A 176 -7.68 -6.57 -5.42
C ILE A 176 -9.13 -6.13 -5.59
N ALA A 177 -9.55 -5.12 -4.83
CA ALA A 177 -10.91 -4.61 -4.89
C ALA A 177 -11.23 -4.06 -6.29
N LEU A 178 -10.31 -3.29 -6.89
CA LEU A 178 -10.47 -2.76 -8.25
C LEU A 178 -10.60 -3.86 -9.30
N ALA A 179 -9.77 -4.89 -9.23
CA ALA A 179 -9.87 -6.00 -10.16
C ALA A 179 -11.17 -6.79 -9.97
N GLY A 180 -11.63 -6.97 -8.72
CA GLY A 180 -12.93 -7.56 -8.44
C GLY A 180 -14.08 -6.80 -9.11
N TYR A 181 -13.98 -5.47 -9.23
CA TYR A 181 -14.95 -4.67 -10.00
C TYR A 181 -14.83 -4.88 -11.52
N VAL A 182 -13.63 -5.07 -12.05
CA VAL A 182 -13.42 -5.29 -13.50
C VAL A 182 -13.89 -6.66 -13.94
N THR A 183 -13.65 -7.69 -13.12
CA THR A 183 -13.99 -9.08 -13.43
C THR A 183 -15.35 -9.50 -12.89
N ASP A 184 -16.11 -8.56 -12.31
CA ASP A 184 -17.39 -8.81 -11.63
C ASP A 184 -17.30 -9.90 -10.53
N ALA A 185 -16.13 -10.03 -9.91
CA ALA A 185 -15.88 -10.96 -8.82
C ALA A 185 -16.16 -10.26 -7.48
N GLU A 186 -17.40 -10.37 -6.98
CA GLU A 186 -17.83 -9.72 -5.72
C GLU A 186 -16.86 -9.96 -4.56
N GLN A 187 -16.22 -11.13 -4.51
CA GLN A 187 -15.32 -11.54 -3.44
C GLN A 187 -14.05 -10.67 -3.31
N GLY A 188 -13.66 -9.99 -4.39
CA GLY A 188 -12.50 -9.08 -4.39
C GLY A 188 -12.75 -7.82 -3.54
N TYR A 189 -13.97 -7.28 -3.58
CA TYR A 189 -14.33 -6.06 -2.85
C TYR A 189 -15.31 -6.31 -1.69
N ARG A 190 -15.91 -7.50 -1.59
CA ARG A 190 -16.80 -7.94 -0.50
C ARG A 190 -16.29 -9.23 0.11
N TRP A 191 -15.94 -9.21 1.40
CA TRP A 191 -15.52 -10.44 2.08
C TRP A 191 -16.75 -11.16 2.63
N GLY A 192 -17.19 -12.23 1.96
CA GLY A 192 -18.32 -13.04 2.42
C GLY A 192 -19.61 -12.22 2.65
N PRO A 193 -20.25 -12.32 3.84
CA PRO A 193 -21.50 -11.61 4.14
C PRO A 193 -21.28 -10.18 4.68
N TYR A 194 -20.05 -9.67 4.68
CA TYR A 194 -19.77 -8.33 5.20
C TYR A 194 -20.07 -7.24 4.15
N ALA A 195 -20.15 -5.99 4.61
CA ALA A 195 -20.32 -4.84 3.74
C ALA A 195 -19.18 -4.75 2.71
N ALA A 196 -19.56 -4.41 1.49
CA ALA A 196 -18.67 -4.31 0.34
C ALA A 196 -17.93 -2.96 0.33
N MET A 197 -16.71 -2.96 -0.18
CA MET A 197 -15.90 -1.76 -0.39
C MET A 197 -16.32 -1.07 -1.69
N ALA A 198 -16.76 0.19 -1.63
CA ALA A 198 -17.15 0.96 -2.81
C ALA A 198 -16.00 1.15 -3.83
N LEU A 199 -16.35 1.34 -5.11
CA LEU A 199 -15.37 1.48 -6.21
C LEU A 199 -14.39 2.65 -5.98
N HIS A 200 -14.91 3.84 -5.71
CA HIS A 200 -14.08 5.02 -5.49
C HIS A 200 -13.28 4.94 -4.16
N THR A 201 -13.76 4.16 -3.17
CA THR A 201 -12.97 3.79 -1.98
C THR A 201 -11.76 2.94 -2.36
N ALA A 202 -11.91 1.98 -3.29
CA ALA A 202 -10.79 1.16 -3.78
C ALA A 202 -9.75 2.01 -4.52
N ILE A 203 -10.18 2.90 -5.41
CA ILE A 203 -9.31 3.87 -6.08
C ILE A 203 -8.59 4.74 -5.04
N GLY A 204 -9.34 5.28 -4.09
CA GLY A 204 -8.82 6.11 -3.00
C GLY A 204 -7.76 5.38 -2.17
N ILE A 205 -7.96 4.11 -1.86
CA ILE A 205 -7.00 3.31 -1.07
C ILE A 205 -5.69 3.03 -1.85
N VAL A 206 -5.77 2.75 -3.15
CA VAL A 206 -4.56 2.61 -4.00
C VAL A 206 -3.78 3.92 -4.00
N ILE A 207 -4.49 5.04 -4.20
CA ILE A 207 -3.89 6.38 -4.16
C ILE A 207 -3.29 6.65 -2.77
N PHE A 208 -3.97 6.28 -1.68
CA PHE A 208 -3.47 6.44 -0.32
C PHE A 208 -2.13 5.72 -0.12
N GLY A 209 -2.09 4.44 -0.49
CA GLY A 209 -0.90 3.61 -0.35
C GLY A 209 0.27 4.16 -1.17
N SER A 210 0.02 4.71 -2.36
CA SER A 210 1.05 5.37 -3.16
C SER A 210 1.62 6.63 -2.47
N GLY A 211 0.78 7.41 -1.78
CA GLY A 211 1.21 8.57 -0.99
C GLY A 211 2.01 8.19 0.25
N LEU A 212 1.63 7.09 0.93
CA LEU A 212 2.39 6.53 2.06
C LEU A 212 3.77 6.03 1.61
N LEU A 213 3.85 5.40 0.44
CA LEU A 213 5.11 4.92 -0.12
C LEU A 213 6.01 6.10 -0.54
N ALA A 214 5.45 7.11 -1.20
CA ALA A 214 6.20 8.32 -1.54
C ALA A 214 6.74 9.03 -0.28
N ARG A 215 5.95 9.07 0.80
CA ARG A 215 6.41 9.61 2.08
C ARG A 215 7.54 8.78 2.70
N SER A 216 7.50 7.45 2.59
CA SER A 216 8.58 6.60 3.11
C SER A 216 9.91 6.89 2.40
N TRP A 217 9.90 7.12 1.09
CA TRP A 217 11.10 7.46 0.32
C TRP A 217 11.58 8.90 0.48
N TRP A 218 10.68 9.81 0.86
CA TRP A 218 11.08 11.15 1.27
C TRP A 218 11.93 11.12 2.55
N MET A 219 11.61 10.24 3.51
CA MET A 219 12.33 10.14 4.80
C MET A 219 13.75 9.56 4.67
N GLN A 220 13.99 8.56 3.81
CA GLN A 220 15.35 8.12 3.49
C GLN A 220 15.54 7.87 1.97
N PRO A 221 16.23 8.79 1.28
CA PRO A 221 16.60 8.66 -0.14
C PRO A 221 17.41 7.43 -0.52
N ALA A 222 18.14 6.84 0.42
CA ALA A 222 19.07 5.75 0.13
C ALA A 222 18.33 4.46 -0.28
N ASN A 223 17.05 4.33 0.07
CA ASN A 223 16.23 3.14 -0.19
C ASN A 223 15.24 3.34 -1.36
N ARG A 224 15.50 4.32 -2.24
CA ARG A 224 14.58 4.69 -3.33
C ARG A 224 14.33 3.54 -4.30
N ALA A 225 13.11 3.48 -4.84
CA ALA A 225 12.87 2.75 -6.08
C ALA A 225 13.55 3.47 -7.24
N GLN A 226 14.25 2.73 -8.09
CA GLN A 226 14.91 3.28 -9.28
C GLN A 226 13.92 3.59 -10.42
N ILE A 227 12.67 3.15 -10.30
CA ILE A 227 11.59 3.28 -11.29
C ILE A 227 10.35 3.94 -10.70
N PRO A 228 9.48 4.56 -11.53
CA PRO A 228 8.24 5.16 -11.04
C PRO A 228 7.22 4.09 -10.57
N LEU A 229 6.49 4.38 -9.47
CA LEU A 229 5.59 3.42 -8.78
C LEU A 229 4.50 2.81 -9.67
N TRP A 230 4.06 3.53 -10.70
CA TRP A 230 2.97 3.07 -11.56
C TRP A 230 3.35 1.81 -12.35
N ILE A 231 4.64 1.56 -12.59
CA ILE A 231 5.12 0.37 -13.30
C ILE A 231 4.87 -0.90 -12.46
N PRO A 232 5.40 -1.03 -11.22
CA PRO A 232 5.06 -2.16 -10.35
C PRO A 232 3.55 -2.28 -10.14
N ALA A 233 2.84 -1.17 -9.89
CA ALA A 233 1.40 -1.20 -9.67
C ALA A 233 0.63 -1.74 -10.90
N ALA A 234 1.03 -1.34 -12.11
CA ALA A 234 0.45 -1.86 -13.35
C ALA A 234 0.74 -3.35 -13.54
N VAL A 235 1.99 -3.79 -13.28
CA VAL A 235 2.37 -5.21 -13.35
C VAL A 235 1.57 -6.05 -12.35
N CYS A 236 1.40 -5.56 -11.11
CA CYS A 236 0.53 -6.19 -10.11
C CYS A 236 -0.90 -6.34 -10.64
N PHE A 237 -1.45 -5.25 -11.19
CA PHE A 237 -2.82 -5.20 -11.68
C PHE A 237 -3.05 -6.18 -12.82
N THR A 238 -2.14 -6.18 -13.81
CA THR A 238 -2.23 -7.06 -14.98
C THR A 238 -2.09 -8.51 -14.58
N GLY A 239 -1.15 -8.85 -13.68
CA GLY A 239 -0.99 -10.21 -13.18
C GLY A 239 -2.27 -10.72 -12.50
N LEU A 240 -2.89 -9.86 -11.69
CA LEU A 240 -4.12 -10.21 -10.97
C LEU A 240 -5.34 -10.29 -11.90
N LEU A 241 -5.47 -9.39 -12.87
CA LEU A 241 -6.54 -9.48 -13.89
C LEU A 241 -6.42 -10.76 -14.70
N VAL A 242 -5.22 -11.12 -15.14
CA VAL A 242 -5.01 -12.36 -15.91
C VAL A 242 -5.32 -13.58 -15.05
N ASP A 243 -4.91 -13.60 -13.78
CA ASP A 243 -5.24 -14.70 -12.86
C ASP A 243 -6.75 -14.88 -12.67
N LEU A 244 -7.50 -13.78 -12.62
CA LEU A 244 -8.93 -13.80 -12.38
C LEU A 244 -9.76 -14.08 -13.66
N TYR A 245 -9.22 -13.80 -14.85
CA TYR A 245 -9.84 -14.11 -16.14
C TYR A 245 -9.51 -15.52 -16.66
N THR A 246 -8.38 -16.11 -16.28
CA THR A 246 -8.03 -17.45 -16.76
C THR A 246 -8.90 -18.52 -16.12
N PRO A 247 -9.48 -19.44 -16.92
CA PRO A 247 -10.29 -20.53 -16.41
C PRO A 247 -9.48 -21.47 -15.50
N LEU A 248 -10.18 -22.02 -14.51
CA LEU A 248 -9.68 -22.95 -13.49
C LEU A 248 -8.92 -24.12 -14.15
N GLY A 249 -7.67 -24.36 -13.74
CA GLY A 249 -6.86 -25.51 -14.18
C GLY A 249 -5.59 -25.18 -15.00
N VAL A 250 -5.40 -23.93 -15.43
CA VAL A 250 -4.15 -23.48 -16.07
C VAL A 250 -3.13 -23.03 -15.02
N ALA A 251 -1.86 -23.44 -15.17
CA ALA A 251 -0.78 -23.05 -14.27
C ALA A 251 -0.35 -21.58 -14.49
N ASN A 252 -1.13 -20.64 -13.97
CA ASN A 252 -0.92 -19.20 -14.12
C ASN A 252 0.18 -18.60 -13.22
N GLY A 253 0.76 -19.40 -12.33
CA GLY A 253 1.71 -18.93 -11.33
C GLY A 253 2.93 -18.20 -11.88
N ILE A 254 3.30 -18.48 -13.14
CA ILE A 254 4.41 -17.83 -13.85
C ILE A 254 4.19 -16.32 -13.98
N LEU A 255 2.95 -15.84 -14.02
CA LEU A 255 2.62 -14.42 -14.16
C LEU A 255 2.91 -13.60 -12.88
N TYR A 256 3.01 -14.26 -11.73
CA TYR A 256 3.39 -13.65 -10.47
C TYR A 256 4.92 -13.53 -10.31
N VAL A 257 5.70 -14.16 -11.19
CA VAL A 257 7.17 -14.11 -11.14
C VAL A 257 7.71 -12.71 -11.51
N PRO A 258 7.31 -12.08 -12.64
CA PRO A 258 7.68 -10.69 -12.93
C PRO A 258 7.29 -9.73 -11.80
N LEU A 259 6.17 -10.01 -11.13
CA LEU A 259 5.70 -9.24 -9.99
C LEU A 259 6.67 -9.31 -8.81
N VAL A 260 7.12 -10.50 -8.39
CA VAL A 260 8.16 -10.64 -7.35
C VAL A 260 9.50 -10.06 -7.81
N LEU A 261 9.83 -10.16 -9.09
CA LEU A 261 11.05 -9.56 -9.64
C LEU A 261 11.01 -8.03 -9.64
N THR A 262 9.84 -7.39 -9.62
CA THR A 262 9.77 -5.93 -9.45
C THR A 262 10.37 -5.47 -8.14
N ALA A 263 10.48 -6.36 -7.14
CA ALA A 263 11.17 -6.12 -5.88
C ALA A 263 12.65 -5.76 -6.05
N LEU A 264 13.30 -6.23 -7.13
CA LEU A 264 14.70 -5.90 -7.45
C LEU A 264 14.92 -4.41 -7.70
N TRP A 265 13.87 -3.68 -8.11
CA TRP A 265 13.96 -2.26 -8.39
C TRP A 265 13.80 -1.37 -7.15
N PHE A 266 13.53 -1.97 -5.98
CA PHE A 266 13.46 -1.28 -4.71
C PHE A 266 14.79 -1.43 -3.97
N GLY A 267 15.29 -0.36 -3.37
CA GLY A 267 16.52 -0.42 -2.56
C GLY A 267 16.41 -1.29 -1.29
N ASN A 268 15.19 -1.69 -0.91
CA ASN A 268 14.95 -2.45 0.30
C ASN A 268 15.21 -3.95 0.11
N ARG A 269 16.23 -4.47 0.81
CA ARG A 269 16.54 -5.91 0.83
C ARG A 269 15.34 -6.81 1.17
N ASN A 270 14.38 -6.34 1.96
CA ASN A 270 13.22 -7.14 2.39
C ASN A 270 12.04 -7.06 1.41
N ALA A 271 12.08 -6.20 0.38
CA ALA A 271 11.00 -6.04 -0.59
C ALA A 271 10.57 -7.37 -1.24
N PRO A 272 11.48 -8.27 -1.69
CA PRO A 272 11.10 -9.49 -2.40
C PRO A 272 10.25 -10.44 -1.55
N LEU A 273 10.59 -10.58 -0.27
CA LEU A 273 9.82 -11.39 0.69
C LEU A 273 8.42 -10.83 0.88
N PHE A 274 8.28 -9.50 0.88
CA PHE A 274 6.99 -8.86 1.00
C PHE A 274 6.15 -9.06 -0.26
N PHE A 275 6.72 -8.88 -1.45
CA PHE A 275 6.00 -9.14 -2.70
C PHE A 275 5.54 -10.60 -2.78
N ALA A 276 6.37 -11.57 -2.37
CA ALA A 276 5.92 -12.97 -2.27
C ALA A 276 4.78 -13.15 -1.26
N PHE A 277 4.87 -12.56 -0.07
CA PHE A 277 3.78 -12.60 0.91
C PHE A 277 2.49 -12.02 0.34
N ALA A 278 2.55 -10.82 -0.24
CA ALA A 278 1.41 -10.18 -0.90
C ALA A 278 0.83 -11.08 -2.00
N CYS A 279 1.66 -11.64 -2.89
CA CYS A 279 1.24 -12.58 -3.92
C CYS A 279 0.60 -13.85 -3.32
N THR A 280 1.08 -14.37 -2.20
CA THR A 280 0.44 -15.53 -1.55
C THR A 280 -0.92 -15.20 -0.96
N VAL A 281 -1.10 -13.99 -0.42
CA VAL A 281 -2.42 -13.52 0.02
C VAL A 281 -3.36 -13.36 -1.18
N LEU A 282 -2.87 -12.82 -2.31
CA LEU A 282 -3.61 -12.74 -3.57
C LEU A 282 -4.07 -14.12 -4.04
N LEU A 283 -3.16 -15.10 -4.07
CA LEU A 283 -3.45 -16.48 -4.46
C LEU A 283 -4.45 -17.17 -3.53
N MET A 284 -4.38 -16.93 -2.22
CA MET A 284 -5.35 -17.46 -1.27
C MET A 284 -6.74 -16.86 -1.49
N LEU A 285 -6.83 -15.55 -1.71
CA LEU A 285 -8.12 -14.88 -1.92
C LEU A 285 -8.74 -15.23 -3.28
N GLY A 286 -7.92 -15.35 -4.33
CA GLY A 286 -8.38 -15.81 -5.65
C GLY A 286 -8.97 -17.22 -5.60
N PHE A 287 -8.49 -18.07 -4.69
CA PHE A 287 -9.07 -19.40 -4.45
C PHE A 287 -10.48 -19.24 -3.89
N PHE A 288 -10.62 -18.53 -2.77
CA PHE A 288 -11.94 -18.30 -2.15
C PHE A 288 -12.92 -17.50 -3.02
N ALA A 289 -12.43 -16.77 -4.03
CA ALA A 289 -13.24 -15.93 -4.90
C ALA A 289 -14.06 -16.72 -5.93
N VAL A 290 -13.57 -17.87 -6.38
CA VAL A 290 -14.21 -18.65 -7.45
C VAL A 290 -15.00 -19.82 -6.87
N ARG A 291 -16.21 -20.07 -7.40
CA ARG A 291 -17.01 -21.25 -7.04
C ARG A 291 -16.34 -22.49 -7.64
N HIS A 292 -15.81 -23.35 -6.77
CA HIS A 292 -15.12 -24.56 -7.19
C HIS A 292 -16.10 -25.66 -7.57
N ASN A 293 -15.85 -26.31 -8.70
CA ASN A 293 -16.48 -27.56 -9.06
C ASN A 293 -15.68 -28.71 -8.40
N GLU A 294 -16.34 -29.69 -7.79
CA GLU A 294 -15.69 -30.75 -6.99
C GLU A 294 -14.58 -31.50 -7.75
N ALA A 295 -14.71 -31.61 -9.08
CA ALA A 295 -13.74 -32.30 -9.94
C ALA A 295 -12.40 -31.55 -10.16
N ALA A 296 -12.38 -30.21 -10.04
CA ALA A 296 -11.19 -29.38 -10.31
C ALA A 296 -10.50 -28.86 -9.03
N PHE A 297 -11.12 -29.07 -7.87
CA PHE A 297 -10.66 -28.56 -6.58
C PHE A 297 -9.21 -28.96 -6.24
N TRP A 298 -8.87 -30.24 -6.43
CA TRP A 298 -7.54 -30.75 -6.13
C TRP A 298 -6.45 -30.22 -7.07
N GLN A 299 -6.78 -30.03 -8.36
CA GLN A 299 -5.86 -29.46 -9.34
C GLN A 299 -5.55 -27.99 -9.02
N GLU A 300 -6.55 -27.24 -8.56
CA GLU A 300 -6.38 -25.84 -8.21
C GLU A 300 -5.54 -25.63 -6.94
N ILE A 301 -5.79 -26.43 -5.89
CA ILE A 301 -4.96 -26.39 -4.68
C ILE A 301 -3.51 -26.75 -5.02
N ALA A 302 -3.30 -27.78 -5.83
CA ALA A 302 -1.95 -28.17 -6.26
C ALA A 302 -1.26 -27.03 -7.05
N ASN A 303 -1.95 -26.41 -8.01
CA ASN A 303 -1.39 -25.33 -8.80
C ASN A 303 -1.08 -24.07 -7.95
N ARG A 304 -1.97 -23.71 -7.01
CA ARG A 304 -1.76 -22.55 -6.13
C ARG A 304 -0.65 -22.80 -5.09
N THR A 305 -0.51 -24.02 -4.59
CA THR A 305 0.59 -24.38 -3.67
C THR A 305 1.95 -24.41 -4.37
N ILE A 306 2.03 -24.96 -5.59
CA ILE A 306 3.24 -24.89 -6.43
C ILE A 306 3.60 -23.44 -6.77
N THR A 307 2.60 -22.62 -7.08
CA THR A 307 2.79 -21.18 -7.34
C THR A 307 3.32 -20.46 -6.09
N ALA A 308 2.71 -20.70 -4.92
CA ALA A 308 3.20 -20.12 -3.68
C ALA A 308 4.66 -20.54 -3.39
N ALA A 309 4.99 -21.83 -3.54
CA ALA A 309 6.34 -22.34 -3.33
C ALA A 309 7.35 -21.70 -4.29
N THR A 310 7.02 -21.56 -5.57
CA THR A 310 7.88 -20.92 -6.58
C THR A 310 8.09 -19.43 -6.28
N LEU A 311 7.05 -18.71 -5.87
CA LEU A 311 7.17 -17.30 -5.49
C LEU A 311 8.06 -17.09 -4.27
N TRP A 312 7.92 -17.94 -3.24
CA TRP A 312 8.78 -17.89 -2.06
C TRP A 312 10.23 -18.25 -2.40
N LEU A 313 10.46 -19.23 -3.29
CA LEU A 313 11.81 -19.58 -3.75
C LEU A 313 12.48 -18.43 -4.50
N ILE A 314 11.76 -17.78 -5.42
CA ILE A 314 12.26 -16.61 -6.15
C ILE A 314 12.50 -15.44 -5.21
N ALA A 315 11.58 -15.16 -4.28
CA ALA A 315 11.76 -14.10 -3.30
C ALA A 315 12.98 -14.33 -2.39
N LEU A 316 13.21 -15.58 -1.96
CA LEU A 316 14.42 -15.94 -1.20
C LEU A 316 15.68 -15.73 -2.04
N LEU A 317 15.69 -16.17 -3.31
CA LEU A 317 16.83 -16.00 -4.20
C LEU A 317 17.14 -14.52 -4.43
N VAL A 318 16.12 -13.70 -4.70
CA VAL A 318 16.25 -12.25 -4.86
C VAL A 318 16.71 -11.59 -3.55
N TYR A 319 16.17 -12.02 -2.40
CA TYR A 319 16.61 -11.54 -1.09
C TYR A 319 18.10 -11.82 -0.84
N TYR A 320 18.57 -13.04 -1.14
CA TYR A 320 19.99 -13.40 -1.02
C TYR A 320 20.86 -12.63 -2.02
N PHE A 321 20.38 -12.44 -3.26
CA PHE A 321 21.07 -11.65 -4.27
C PHE A 321 21.26 -10.20 -3.83
N MET A 322 20.21 -9.54 -3.35
CA MET A 322 20.25 -8.18 -2.82
C MET A 322 21.12 -8.06 -1.57
N ARG A 323 21.05 -9.05 -0.67
CA ARG A 323 21.92 -9.11 0.51
C ARG A 323 23.40 -9.17 0.13
N ASN A 324 23.74 -9.98 -0.87
CA ASN A 324 25.12 -10.13 -1.33
C ASN A 324 25.63 -8.89 -2.07
N THR A 325 24.81 -8.25 -2.90
CA THR A 325 25.20 -7.00 -3.58
C THR A 325 25.49 -5.88 -2.58
N HIS A 326 24.65 -5.68 -1.56
CA HIS A 326 24.93 -4.71 -0.51
C HIS A 326 26.18 -5.04 0.33
N TYR A 327 26.44 -6.33 0.58
CA TYR A 327 27.66 -6.75 1.26
C TYR A 327 28.91 -6.38 0.43
N LEU A 328 28.89 -6.67 -0.88
CA LEU A 328 29.98 -6.36 -1.81
C LEU A 328 30.20 -4.85 -1.98
N GLU A 329 29.13 -4.05 -2.00
CA GLU A 329 29.24 -2.58 -2.03
C GLU A 329 29.91 -2.04 -0.76
N GLY A 330 29.53 -2.54 0.42
CA GLY A 330 30.16 -2.17 1.69
C GLY A 330 31.64 -2.54 1.72
N GLU A 331 31.99 -3.71 1.18
CA GLU A 331 33.37 -4.17 1.08
C GLU A 331 34.17 -3.31 0.09
N ARG A 332 33.61 -2.98 -1.09
CA ARG A 332 34.24 -2.07 -2.06
C ARG A 332 34.49 -0.68 -1.49
N VAL A 333 33.55 -0.13 -0.72
CA VAL A 333 33.74 1.19 -0.08
C VAL A 333 34.88 1.12 0.94
N ARG A 334 34.94 0.05 1.74
CA ARG A 334 36.03 -0.17 2.70
C ARG A 334 37.39 -0.35 2.01
N PHE A 335 37.47 -1.16 0.96
CA PHE A 335 38.69 -1.34 0.16
C PHE A 335 39.11 -0.04 -0.53
N GLY A 336 38.17 0.70 -1.12
CA GLY A 336 38.43 1.99 -1.75
C GLY A 336 38.93 3.06 -0.78
N ALA A 337 38.48 3.02 0.48
CA ALA A 337 38.99 3.88 1.55
C ALA A 337 40.41 3.48 1.98
N LEU A 338 40.71 2.17 2.06
CA LEU A 338 42.05 1.66 2.35
C LEU A 338 43.04 2.08 1.25
N VAL A 339 42.70 1.85 -0.03
CA VAL A 339 43.56 2.23 -1.17
C VAL A 339 43.85 3.72 -1.17
N ARG A 340 42.83 4.57 -1.01
CA ARG A 340 43.02 6.04 -0.95
C ARG A 340 43.80 6.53 0.28
N GLY A 341 43.75 5.76 1.38
CA GLY A 341 44.50 6.06 2.59
C GLY A 341 45.93 5.53 2.58
N THR A 342 46.32 4.75 1.56
CA THR A 342 47.70 4.28 1.40
C THR A 342 48.48 5.41 0.73
N PRO A 343 49.58 5.93 1.32
CA PRO A 343 50.38 6.94 0.66
C PRO A 343 50.95 6.32 -0.63
N ASP A 344 50.60 6.90 -1.79
CA ASP A 344 51.18 6.55 -3.08
C ASP A 344 52.68 6.85 -3.06
N ALA A 345 53.49 5.88 -2.67
CA ALA A 345 54.93 5.92 -2.86
C ALA A 345 55.23 5.46 -4.29
N VAL A 346 55.20 6.41 -5.23
CA VAL A 346 55.76 6.19 -6.57
C VAL A 346 57.28 6.22 -6.43
N VAL A 347 57.90 5.05 -6.29
CA VAL A 347 59.36 4.91 -6.34
C VAL A 347 59.75 4.72 -7.81
N VAL A 348 60.21 5.79 -8.45
CA VAL A 348 60.84 5.71 -9.77
C VAL A 348 62.31 5.37 -9.52
N ILE A 349 62.73 4.18 -9.94
CA ILE A 349 64.13 3.74 -9.85
C ILE A 349 64.73 3.86 -11.25
N ASP A 350 65.84 4.60 -11.38
CA ASP A 350 66.62 4.72 -12.62
C ASP A 350 67.34 3.39 -12.94
N GLU A 351 67.86 3.22 -14.16
CA GLU A 351 68.64 2.04 -14.60
C GLU A 351 69.85 1.71 -13.70
N ARG A 352 70.23 2.62 -12.79
CA ARG A 352 71.28 2.45 -11.78
C ARG A 352 70.82 1.92 -10.43
N GLY A 353 69.52 1.67 -10.24
CA GLY A 353 69.01 1.10 -9.00
C GLY A 353 68.99 2.06 -7.80
N THR A 354 68.92 3.38 -8.04
CA THR A 354 68.75 4.40 -7.00
C THR A 354 67.59 5.31 -7.30
#